data_AF-A0A0Q9S704-F1
#
_entry.id   AF-A0A0Q9S704-F1
#
_cell.length_a   1.000
_cell.length_b   1.000
_cell.length_c   1.000
_cell.angle_alpha   90.00
_cell.angle_beta   90.00
_cell.angle_gamma   90.00
#
_symmetry.space_group_name_H-M   'P 1'
#
loop_
_entity.id
_entity.type
_entity.pdbx_description
1 polymer ?
#
loop_
_entity_poly.entity_id
_entity_poly.type
_entity_poly.pdbx_seq_one_letter_code
_entity_poly.pdbx_strand_id
1 'polypeptide(L)'
;MLLSQMVPGVLLIIPLYLLMKNYHLLDTYYSMILAYTTFMVPLCTFMLKGYFDTLPYEMEEWAEIDGCSRVGILFRIILPVSIPSLIATALFAFVNAWNEFMFGFVFINDEAHRTLTPGITLFVFMQRFLIDGMTAGAVKG
;
A
#
# COMPACT_ATOMS: atom_id res chain seq x y z
N MET A 1 -14.80 0.45 8.29
CA MET A 1 -13.63 0.31 7.41
C MET A 1 -13.83 0.95 6.02
N LEU A 2 -14.97 0.77 5.34
CA LEU A 2 -15.21 1.46 4.05
C LEU A 2 -15.45 2.98 4.19
N LEU A 3 -16.17 3.42 5.23
CA LEU A 3 -16.43 4.85 5.46
C LEU A 3 -15.14 5.67 5.65
N SER A 4 -14.09 5.08 6.24
CA SER A 4 -12.79 5.75 6.38
C SER A 4 -12.02 5.85 5.05
N GLN A 5 -12.34 5.02 4.05
CA GLN A 5 -11.76 5.12 2.71
C GLN A 5 -12.46 6.16 1.82
N MET A 6 -13.62 6.68 2.23
CA MET A 6 -14.26 7.81 1.55
C MET A 6 -13.55 9.14 1.84
N VAL A 7 -12.69 9.18 2.86
CA VAL A 7 -11.79 10.30 3.13
C VAL A 7 -10.63 10.24 2.13
N PRO A 8 -10.40 11.29 1.32
CA PRO A 8 -9.28 11.33 0.39
C PRO A 8 -7.95 11.11 1.13
N GLY A 9 -7.13 10.15 0.68
CA GLY A 9 -5.87 9.81 1.34
C GLY A 9 -4.91 11.00 1.50
N VAL A 10 -5.02 11.98 0.60
CA VAL A 10 -4.26 13.25 0.65
C VAL A 10 -4.51 14.04 1.93
N LEU A 11 -5.74 14.01 2.48
CA LEU A 11 -6.07 14.73 3.72
C LEU A 11 -5.33 14.14 4.94
N LEU A 12 -5.00 12.86 4.87
CA LEU A 12 -4.34 12.12 5.94
C LEU A 12 -2.81 12.18 5.85
N ILE A 13 -2.25 12.78 4.79
CA ILE A 13 -0.80 12.97 4.65
C ILE A 13 -0.23 13.79 5.81
N ILE A 14 -0.84 14.92 6.14
CA ILE A 14 -0.36 15.81 7.21
C ILE A 14 -0.32 15.10 8.57
N PRO A 15 -1.42 14.48 9.07
CA PRO A 15 -1.38 13.82 10.37
C PRO A 15 -0.43 12.62 10.38
N LEU A 16 -0.35 11.84 9.29
CA LEU A 16 0.61 10.73 9.20
C LEU A 16 2.05 11.24 9.18
N TYR A 17 2.35 12.32 8.47
CA TYR A 17 3.68 12.95 8.48
C TYR A 17 4.08 13.37 9.89
N LEU A 18 3.17 14.03 10.62
CA LEU A 18 3.43 14.43 12.00
C LEU A 18 3.67 13.22 12.92
N LEU A 19 2.92 12.12 12.75
CA LEU A 19 3.17 10.88 13.47
C LEU A 19 4.56 10.31 13.16
N MET A 20 4.91 10.15 11.88
CA MET A 20 6.21 9.63 11.48
C MET A 20 7.35 10.53 11.95
N LYS A 21 7.15 11.85 11.95
CA LYS A 21 8.10 12.82 12.50
C LYS A 21 8.29 12.63 14.01
N ASN A 22 7.20 12.53 14.77
CA ASN A 22 7.23 12.37 16.22
C ASN A 22 7.88 11.05 16.65
N TYR A 23 7.72 10.00 15.84
CA TYR A 23 8.37 8.70 16.05
C TYR A 23 9.75 8.59 15.40
N HIS A 24 10.28 9.66 14.80
CA HIS A 24 11.59 9.66 14.11
C HIS A 24 11.72 8.59 13.00
N LEU A 25 10.62 8.30 12.30
CA LEU A 25 10.54 7.30 11.23
C LEU A 25 10.65 7.92 9.83
N LEU A 26 10.69 9.25 9.70
CA LEU A 26 10.90 9.91 8.41
C LEU A 26 12.21 9.44 7.75
N ASP A 27 12.24 9.49 6.42
CA ASP A 27 13.38 9.03 5.61
C ASP A 27 13.70 7.52 5.75
N THR A 28 12.72 6.70 6.17
CA THR A 28 12.85 5.24 6.24
C THR A 28 11.77 4.52 5.45
N TYR A 29 12.06 3.32 4.95
CA TYR A 29 11.04 2.45 4.32
C TYR A 29 9.90 2.07 5.28
N TYR A 30 10.15 2.05 6.60
CA TYR A 30 9.11 1.77 7.59
C TYR A 30 8.01 2.83 7.58
N SER A 31 8.35 4.12 7.41
CA SER A 31 7.33 5.16 7.29
C SER A 31 6.39 4.93 6.11
N MET A 32 6.94 4.47 4.98
CA MET A 32 6.17 4.17 3.78
C MET A 32 5.29 2.93 3.97
N ILE A 33 5.86 1.86 4.53
CA ILE A 33 5.11 0.60 4.78
C ILE A 33 3.89 0.88 5.67
N LEU A 34 4.07 1.63 6.76
CA LEU A 34 3.00 1.99 7.70
C LEU A 34 1.95 2.91 7.05
N ALA A 35 2.38 3.89 6.27
CA ALA A 35 1.47 4.75 5.53
C ALA A 35 0.61 3.93 4.56
N TYR A 36 1.22 3.08 3.74
CA TYR A 36 0.52 2.26 2.76
C TYR A 36 -0.42 1.23 3.39
N THR A 37 0.00 0.56 4.48
CA THR A 37 -0.89 -0.39 5.16
C THR A 37 -2.13 0.29 5.74
N THR A 38 -2.02 1.52 6.24
CA THR A 38 -3.17 2.27 6.79
C THR A 38 -4.33 2.37 5.79
N PHE A 39 -4.02 2.56 4.51
CA PHE A 39 -5.03 2.66 3.45
C PHE A 39 -5.40 1.33 2.83
N MET A 40 -4.42 0.44 2.69
CA MET A 40 -4.57 -0.80 1.93
C MET A 40 -5.22 -1.92 2.74
N VAL A 41 -4.96 -2.00 4.05
CA VAL A 41 -5.50 -3.05 4.94
C VAL A 41 -7.02 -3.14 4.91
N PRO A 42 -7.80 -2.03 5.01
CA PRO A 42 -9.25 -2.09 4.92
C PRO A 42 -9.73 -2.79 3.64
N LEU A 43 -9.20 -2.40 2.49
CA LEU A 43 -9.62 -2.94 1.19
C LEU A 43 -9.19 -4.39 1.02
N CYS A 44 -7.95 -4.73 1.38
CA CYS A 44 -7.47 -6.12 1.38
C CYS A 44 -8.33 -7.01 2.29
N THR A 45 -8.74 -6.50 3.46
CA THR A 45 -9.63 -7.23 4.37
C THR A 45 -10.99 -7.49 3.72
N PHE A 46 -11.55 -6.52 2.99
CA PHE A 46 -12.80 -6.73 2.26
C PHE A 46 -12.66 -7.73 1.10
N MET A 47 -11.55 -7.68 0.35
CA MET A 47 -11.29 -8.66 -0.71
C MET A 47 -11.19 -10.08 -0.15
N LEU A 48 -10.41 -10.26 0.92
CA LEU A 48 -10.25 -11.56 1.57
C LEU A 48 -11.55 -12.03 2.22
N LYS A 49 -12.29 -11.14 2.87
CA LYS A 49 -13.61 -11.47 3.41
C LYS A 49 -14.56 -11.93 2.30
N GLY A 50 -14.62 -11.22 1.18
CA GLY A 50 -15.46 -11.61 0.05
C GLY A 50 -15.14 -13.00 -0.48
N TYR A 51 -13.89 -13.44 -0.37
CA TYR A 51 -13.50 -14.82 -0.67
C TYR A 51 -13.87 -15.79 0.46
N PHE A 52 -13.57 -15.48 1.72
CA PHE A 52 -13.93 -16.35 2.84
C PHE A 52 -15.43 -16.60 2.95
N ASP A 53 -16.26 -15.60 2.64
CA ASP A 53 -17.73 -15.72 2.61
C ASP A 53 -18.22 -16.71 1.53
N THR A 54 -17.37 -17.11 0.57
CA THR A 54 -17.69 -18.15 -0.43
C THR A 54 -17.33 -19.56 0.03
N LEU A 55 -16.56 -19.71 1.11
CA LEU A 55 -16.18 -21.01 1.65
C LEU A 55 -17.39 -21.63 2.36
N PRO A 56 -17.72 -22.91 2.09
CA PRO A 56 -18.84 -23.57 2.76
C PRO A 56 -18.50 -23.80 4.23
N TYR A 57 -19.42 -23.41 5.12
CA TYR A 57 -19.26 -23.59 6.57
C TYR A 57 -19.10 -25.06 6.98
N GLU A 58 -19.69 -25.97 6.21
CA GLU A 58 -19.60 -27.43 6.37
C GLU A 58 -18.15 -27.93 6.41
N MET A 59 -17.21 -27.27 5.71
CA MET A 59 -15.79 -27.63 5.75
C MET A 59 -15.19 -27.48 7.15
N GLU A 60 -15.60 -26.45 7.90
CA GLU A 60 -15.13 -26.24 9.27
C GLU A 60 -15.75 -27.28 10.20
N GLU A 61 -17.04 -27.60 10.03
CA GLU A 61 -17.74 -28.63 10.82
C GLU A 61 -17.10 -30.02 10.65
N TRP A 62 -16.77 -30.42 9.42
CA TRP A 62 -16.10 -31.70 9.17
C TRP A 62 -14.73 -31.75 9.83
N ALA A 63 -13.98 -30.65 9.79
CA ALA A 63 -12.69 -30.58 10.45
C ALA A 63 -12.78 -30.60 11.99
N GLU A 64 -13.82 -29.99 12.58
CA GLU A 64 -14.09 -30.09 14.01
C GLU A 64 -14.48 -31.54 14.40
N ILE A 65 -15.28 -32.24 13.58
CA ILE A 65 -15.63 -33.66 13.78
C ILE A 65 -14.37 -34.56 13.72
N ASP A 66 -13.44 -34.25 12.82
CA ASP A 66 -12.13 -34.93 12.71
C ASP A 66 -11.16 -34.60 13.87
N GLY A 67 -11.60 -33.84 14.87
CA GLY A 67 -10.83 -33.50 16.06
C GLY A 67 -9.82 -32.36 15.86
N CYS A 68 -9.95 -31.58 14.78
CA CYS A 68 -9.08 -30.44 14.54
C CYS A 68 -9.49 -29.26 15.44
N SER A 69 -8.52 -28.69 16.16
CA SER A 69 -8.75 -27.44 16.91
C SER A 69 -9.04 -26.27 15.97
N ARG A 70 -9.75 -25.23 16.45
CA ARG A 70 -10.05 -24.02 15.66
C ARG A 70 -8.83 -23.33 15.04
N VAL A 71 -7.73 -23.27 15.81
CA VAL A 71 -6.46 -22.74 15.29
C VAL A 71 -5.89 -23.66 14.21
N GLY A 72 -6.00 -24.97 14.39
CA GLY A 72 -5.65 -25.97 13.39
C GLY A 72 -6.45 -25.80 12.09
N ILE A 73 -7.76 -25.58 12.18
CA ILE A 73 -8.64 -25.33 11.02
C ILE A 73 -8.19 -24.09 10.26
N LEU A 74 -7.91 -22.99 10.96
CA LEU A 74 -7.43 -21.75 10.35
C LEU A 74 -6.15 -21.98 9.52
N PHE A 75 -5.12 -22.59 10.12
CA PHE A 75 -3.81 -22.71 9.48
C PHE A 75 -3.68 -23.89 8.50
N ARG A 76 -4.42 -24.99 8.72
CA ARG A 76 -4.31 -26.21 7.90
C ARG A 76 -5.37 -26.30 6.80
N ILE A 77 -6.48 -25.59 6.91
CA ILE A 77 -7.60 -25.70 5.97
C ILE A 77 -7.90 -24.33 5.34
N ILE A 78 -8.28 -23.35 6.14
CA ILE A 78 -8.71 -22.04 5.63
C ILE A 78 -7.57 -21.33 4.90
N LEU A 79 -6.39 -21.21 5.52
CA LEU A 79 -5.24 -20.52 4.93
C LEU A 79 -4.79 -21.14 3.59
N PRO A 80 -4.55 -22.46 3.48
CA PRO A 80 -4.12 -23.09 2.23
C PRO A 80 -5.15 -22.97 1.10
N VAL A 81 -6.43 -23.16 1.41
CA VAL A 81 -7.52 -23.00 0.42
C VAL A 81 -7.59 -21.56 -0.08
N SER A 82 -7.25 -20.61 0.79
CA SER A 82 -7.31 -19.17 0.49
C SER A 82 -6.06 -18.59 -0.18
N ILE A 83 -5.04 -19.41 -0.45
CA ILE A 83 -3.81 -18.98 -1.16
C ILE A 83 -4.10 -18.23 -2.46
N PRO A 84 -5.01 -18.68 -3.35
CA PRO A 84 -5.29 -17.96 -4.60
C PRO A 84 -5.79 -16.53 -4.37
N SER A 85 -6.67 -16.36 -3.39
CA SER A 85 -7.21 -15.05 -3.00
C SER A 85 -6.12 -14.18 -2.36
N LEU A 86 -5.30 -14.76 -1.47
CA LEU A 86 -4.16 -14.06 -0.86
C LEU A 86 -3.18 -13.54 -1.91
N ILE A 87 -2.87 -14.33 -2.94
CA ILE A 87 -1.99 -13.90 -4.04
C ILE A 87 -2.63 -12.74 -4.80
N ALA A 88 -3.92 -12.84 -5.15
CA ALA A 88 -4.64 -11.79 -5.87
C ALA A 88 -4.68 -10.47 -5.07
N THR A 89 -5.01 -10.54 -3.78
CA THR A 89 -5.03 -9.38 -2.88
C THR A 89 -3.63 -8.80 -2.67
N ALA A 90 -2.59 -9.63 -2.55
CA ALA A 90 -1.21 -9.18 -2.42
C ALA A 90 -0.71 -8.45 -3.67
N LEU A 91 -1.00 -8.99 -4.87
CA LEU A 91 -0.66 -8.34 -6.13
C LEU A 91 -1.39 -7.01 -6.29
N PHE A 92 -2.68 -6.97 -5.96
CA PHE A 92 -3.45 -5.74 -5.94
C PHE A 92 -2.81 -4.69 -5.02
N ALA A 93 -2.45 -5.08 -3.80
CA ALA A 93 -1.79 -4.20 -2.84
C ALA A 93 -0.45 -3.69 -3.34
N PHE A 94 0.36 -4.58 -3.92
CA PHE A 94 1.69 -4.28 -4.43
C PHE A 94 1.66 -3.26 -5.58
N VAL A 95 0.82 -3.49 -6.60
CA VAL A 95 0.70 -2.61 -7.77
C VAL A 95 0.29 -1.20 -7.34
N ASN A 96 -0.65 -1.09 -6.40
CA ASN A 96 -1.07 0.21 -5.89
C ASN A 96 0.02 0.90 -5.08
N ALA A 97 0.71 0.18 -4.20
CA ALA A 97 1.82 0.74 -3.40
C ALA A 97 2.97 1.21 -4.30
N TRP A 98 3.27 0.47 -5.37
CA TRP A 98 4.32 0.82 -6.33
C TRP A 98 3.99 2.10 -7.12
N ASN A 99 2.74 2.26 -7.51
CA ASN A 99 2.29 3.43 -8.28
C ASN A 99 2.07 4.68 -7.42
N GLU A 100 2.21 4.57 -6.10
CA GLU A 100 1.96 5.67 -5.20
C GLU A 100 3.15 6.66 -5.20
N PHE A 101 2.83 7.96 -5.36
CA PHE A 101 3.81 9.04 -5.44
C PHE A 101 3.84 9.93 -4.19
N MET A 102 2.68 10.31 -3.64
CA MET A 102 2.54 11.38 -2.66
C MET A 102 3.20 11.04 -1.32
N PHE A 103 3.01 9.84 -0.78
CA PHE A 103 3.64 9.45 0.48
C PHE A 103 5.16 9.33 0.33
N GLY A 104 5.62 8.75 -0.77
CA GLY A 104 7.05 8.67 -1.08
C GLY A 104 7.70 10.06 -1.21
N PHE A 105 7.01 11.01 -1.84
CA PHE A 105 7.50 12.38 -1.98
C PHE A 105 7.53 13.16 -0.66
N VAL A 106 6.53 12.98 0.22
CA VAL A 106 6.40 13.77 1.45
C VAL A 106 7.21 13.16 2.61
N PHE A 107 7.36 11.84 2.66
CA PHE A 107 7.95 11.17 3.83
C PHE A 107 9.45 10.89 3.65
N ILE A 108 9.94 10.89 2.41
CA ILE A 108 11.32 10.64 2.05
C ILE A 108 11.93 11.85 1.33
N ASN A 109 12.80 12.56 2.02
CA ASN A 109 13.61 13.67 1.50
C ASN A 109 14.97 13.18 1.01
N ASP A 110 15.53 12.14 1.63
CA ASP A 110 16.82 11.57 1.25
C ASP A 110 16.78 10.89 -0.12
N GLU A 111 17.80 11.15 -0.93
CA GLU A 111 17.91 10.64 -2.29
C GLU A 111 18.18 9.14 -2.32
N ALA A 112 18.87 8.59 -1.31
CA ALA A 112 19.16 7.16 -1.23
C ALA A 112 17.93 6.30 -0.91
N HIS A 113 16.93 6.86 -0.22
CA HIS A 113 15.72 6.14 0.19
C HIS A 113 14.52 6.41 -0.72
N ARG A 114 14.66 7.32 -1.69
CA ARG A 114 13.58 7.73 -2.58
C ARG A 114 13.14 6.58 -3.46
N THR A 115 11.84 6.32 -3.51
CA THR A 115 11.27 5.27 -4.35
C THR A 115 11.30 5.65 -5.83
N LEU A 116 11.24 4.63 -6.70
CA LEU A 116 11.39 4.79 -8.15
C LEU A 116 10.39 5.79 -8.75
N THR A 117 9.11 5.68 -8.36
CA THR A 117 8.02 6.51 -8.88
C THR A 117 8.26 8.00 -8.62
N PRO A 118 8.44 8.49 -7.38
CA PRO A 118 8.76 9.89 -7.13
C PRO A 118 10.13 10.33 -7.66
N GLY A 119 11.12 9.44 -7.68
CA GLY A 119 12.42 9.73 -8.28
C GLY A 119 12.30 10.11 -9.75
N ILE A 120 11.73 9.22 -10.58
CA ILE A 120 11.59 9.45 -12.03
C ILE A 120 10.75 10.69 -12.32
N THR A 121 9.63 10.88 -11.62
CA THR A 121 8.76 12.04 -11.85
C THR A 121 9.49 13.35 -11.58
N LEU A 122 10.30 13.44 -10.51
CA LEU A 122 11.10 14.63 -10.20
C LEU A 122 12.21 14.87 -11.24
N PHE A 123 12.90 13.82 -11.69
CA PHE A 123 13.93 13.94 -12.73
C PHE A 123 13.35 14.46 -14.06
N VAL A 124 12.24 13.88 -14.51
CA VAL A 124 11.56 14.32 -15.75
C VAL A 124 11.09 15.76 -15.62
N PHE A 125 10.56 16.15 -14.46
CA PHE A 125 10.13 17.51 -14.19
C PHE A 125 11.31 18.49 -14.30
N MET A 126 12.41 18.22 -13.60
CA MET A 126 13.61 19.07 -13.62
C MET A 126 14.18 19.22 -15.05
N GLN A 127 14.22 18.14 -15.81
CA GLN A 127 14.70 18.17 -17.20
C GLN A 127 13.80 19.02 -18.11
N ARG A 128 12.47 18.96 -17.94
CA ARG A 128 11.52 19.80 -18.67
C ARG A 128 11.74 21.29 -18.37
N PHE A 129 11.86 21.66 -17.10
CA PHE A 129 12.14 23.05 -16.70
C PHE A 129 13.45 23.58 -17.27
N LEU A 130 14.50 22.75 -17.31
CA LEU A 130 15.79 23.12 -17.91
C LEU A 130 15.67 23.35 -19.42
N ILE A 131 15.00 22.45 -20.14
CA ILE A 131 14.79 22.57 -21.60
C ILE A 131 13.92 23.79 -21.92
N ASP A 132 12.85 24.02 -21.17
CA ASP A 132 11.98 25.18 -21.32
C ASP A 132 12.74 26.49 -21.03
N GLY A 133 13.61 26.49 -20.02
CA GLY A 133 14.50 27.61 -19.71
C GLY A 133 15.52 27.88 -20.82
N MET A 134 16.12 26.83 -21.39
CA MET A 134 17.07 26.96 -22.50
C MET A 134 16.39 27.45 -23.79
N THR A 135 15.20 26.96 -24.10
CA THR A 135 14.43 27.39 -25.27
C THR A 135 13.89 28.81 -25.11
N ALA A 136 13.46 29.21 -23.91
CA ALA A 136 13.08 30.60 -23.61
C ALA A 136 14.27 31.57 -23.68
N GLY A 137 15.48 31.13 -23.30
CA GLY A 137 16.73 31.88 -23.48
C GLY A 137 17.13 32.04 -24.95
N ALA A 138 16.92 31.00 -25.77
CA ALA A 138 17.25 31.01 -27.20
C ALA A 138 16.34 31.90 -28.06
N VAL A 139 15.13 32.21 -27.60
CA VAL A 139 14.18 33.09 -28.32
C VAL A 139 14.37 34.58 -27.95
N LYS A 140 15.13 34.88 -26.89
CA LYS A 140 15.36 36.25 -26.38
C LYS A 140 16.77 36.82 -26.65
N GLY A 141 17.64 36.10 -27.35
CA GLY A 141 18.96 36.58 -27.79
C GLY A 141 19.00 36.72 -29.30
#